data_AF-A0A355C6X5-F1
#
_entry.id   AF-A0A355C6X5-F1
#
_cell.length_a   1.000
_cell.length_b   1.000
_cell.length_c   1.000
_cell.angle_alpha   90.00
_cell.angle_beta   90.00
_cell.angle_gamma   90.00
#
_symmetry.space_group_name_H-M   'P 1'
#
loop_
_entity.id
_entity.type
_entity.pdbx_description
1 polymer ?
#
loop_
_entity_poly.entity_id
_entity_poly.type
_entity_poly.pdbx_seq_one_letter_code
_entity_poly.pdbx_strand_id
1 'polypeptide(L)' 'MELLDVYVSLFAAFLKIGLFGFGGGYAMLPLIQQEVVDTHKWISVADFTDIVAISQTTPGPIAFNSATYIGYSAVTD' A
#
# COMPACT_ATOMS: atom_id res chain seq x y z
N MET A 1 1.80 -15.54 9.72
CA MET A 1 2.84 -15.52 8.67
C MET A 1 4.15 -15.23 9.38
N GLU A 2 5.25 -15.88 9.03
CA GLU A 2 6.55 -15.50 9.60
C GLU A 2 6.87 -14.06 9.20
N LEU A 3 7.57 -13.31 10.06
CA LEU A 3 7.84 -11.88 9.82
C LEU A 3 8.57 -11.66 8.48
N LEU A 4 9.46 -12.59 8.12
CA LEU A 4 10.17 -12.59 6.85
C LEU A 4 9.24 -12.71 5.64
N ASP A 5 8.22 -13.56 5.72
CA ASP A 5 7.27 -13.77 4.63
C ASP A 5 6.42 -12.52 4.37
N VAL A 6 6.08 -11.79 5.45
CA VAL A 6 5.37 -10.49 5.35
C VAL A 6 6.25 -9.47 4.61
N TYR A 7 7.52 -9.35 4.98
CA TYR A 7 8.44 -8.43 4.32
C TYR A 7 8.68 -8.76 2.86
N VAL A 8 8.83 -10.05 2.53
CA VAL A 8 8.99 -10.48 1.14
C VAL A 8 7.73 -10.17 0.33
N SER A 9 6.55 -10.39 0.90
CA SER A 9 5.27 -10.09 0.25
C SER A 9 5.06 -8.59 0.04
N LEU A 10 5.36 -7.77 1.05
CA LEU A 10 5.35 -6.30 0.95
C LEU A 10 6.30 -5.83 -0.15
N PHE A 11 7.54 -6.32 -0.15
CA PHE A 11 8.51 -5.97 -1.18
C PHE A 11 8.00 -6.34 -2.58
N ALA A 12 7.47 -7.55 -2.77
CA ALA A 12 6.95 -8.00 -4.06
C ALA A 12 5.75 -7.16 -4.54
N ALA A 13 4.80 -6.86 -3.65
CA ALA A 13 3.64 -6.04 -3.96
C ALA A 13 4.04 -4.62 -4.39
N PHE A 14 4.88 -3.94 -3.60
CA PHE A 14 5.31 -2.58 -3.90
C PHE A 14 6.30 -2.51 -5.07
N LEU A 15 7.08 -3.56 -5.32
CA LEU A 15 7.87 -3.69 -6.55
C LEU A 15 6.95 -3.76 -7.78
N LYS A 16 5.90 -4.59 -7.73
CA LYS A 16 4.90 -4.67 -8.80
C LYS A 16 4.20 -3.33 -9.01
N ILE A 17 3.77 -2.67 -7.95
CA ILE A 17 3.16 -1.33 -8.02
C ILE A 17 4.12 -0.34 -8.66
N GLY A 18 5.41 -0.34 -8.29
CA GLY A 18 6.42 0.53 -8.91
C GLY A 18 6.68 0.23 -10.39
N LEU A 19 6.66 -1.05 -10.78
CA LEU A 19 6.89 -1.47 -12.17
C LEU A 19 5.72 -1.14 -13.09
N PHE A 20 4.48 -1.16 -12.60
CA PHE A 20 3.27 -0.97 -13.42
C PHE A 20 2.50 0.32 -13.11
N GLY A 21 2.93 1.08 -12.11
CA GLY A 21 2.31 2.31 -11.64
C GLY A 21 2.59 3.56 -12.49
N PHE A 22 2.52 3.45 -13.81
CA PHE A 22 2.71 4.61 -14.69
C PHE A 22 1.50 5.55 -14.58
N GLY A 23 1.73 6.87 -14.59
CA GLY A 23 0.66 7.88 -14.51
C GLY A 23 0.58 8.66 -13.20
N GLY A 24 1.56 8.52 -12.31
CA GLY A 24 1.66 9.27 -11.06
C GLY A 24 0.85 8.66 -9.92
N GLY A 25 0.88 9.31 -8.75
CA GLY A 25 0.40 8.70 -7.51
C GLY A 25 -1.07 8.27 -7.50
N TYR A 26 -1.95 9.02 -8.16
CA TYR A 26 -3.38 8.66 -8.26
C TYR A 26 -3.64 7.47 -9.19
N ALA A 27 -2.88 7.36 -10.28
CA ALA A 27 -2.98 6.22 -11.19
C ALA A 27 -2.52 4.92 -10.50
N MET A 28 -1.68 5.02 -9.47
CA MET A 28 -1.22 3.88 -8.68
C MET A 28 -2.26 3.40 -7.65
N LEU A 29 -3.23 4.22 -7.23
CA LEU A 29 -4.17 3.86 -6.16
C LEU A 29 -4.98 2.59 -6.42
N PRO A 30 -5.56 2.37 -7.63
CA PRO A 30 -6.28 1.13 -7.90
C PRO A 30 -5.39 -0.11 -7.79
N LEU A 31 -4.13 0.00 -8.24
CA LEU A 31 -3.16 -1.09 -8.17
C LEU A 31 -2.73 -1.36 -6.73
N ILE A 32 -2.52 -0.30 -5.94
CA ILE A 32 -2.26 -0.43 -4.51
C ILE A 32 -3.43 -1.13 -3.83
N GLN A 33 -4.66 -0.66 -4.03
CA GLN A 33 -5.86 -1.27 -3.43
C GLN A 33 -5.98 -2.76 -3.77
N GLN A 34 -5.79 -3.11 -5.05
CA GLN A 34 -5.85 -4.49 -5.51
C GLN A 34 -4.84 -5.39 -4.78
N GLU A 35 -3.59 -4.93 -4.59
CA GLU A 35 -2.58 -5.73 -3.90
C GLU A 35 -2.88 -5.82 -2.39
N VAL A 36 -3.20 -4.70 -1.74
CA VAL A 36 -3.19 -4.61 -0.26
C VAL A 36 -4.53 -4.98 0.38
N VAL A 37 -5.65 -4.74 -0.32
CA VAL A 37 -7.01 -5.07 0.14
C VAL A 37 -7.47 -6.40 -0.46
N ASP A 38 -7.40 -6.55 -1.79
CA ASP A 38 -8.05 -7.69 -2.45
C ASP A 38 -7.15 -8.95 -2.45
N THR A 39 -5.86 -8.78 -2.76
CA THR A 39 -4.92 -9.89 -2.93
C THR A 39 -4.36 -10.36 -1.59
N HIS A 40 -3.71 -9.46 -0.85
CA HIS A 40 -3.04 -9.80 0.40
C HIS A 40 -3.92 -9.62 1.63
N LYS A 41 -4.99 -8.81 1.55
CA LYS A 41 -5.94 -8.56 2.64
C LYS A 41 -5.25 -8.11 3.94
N TRP A 42 -4.18 -7.32 3.82
CA TRP A 42 -3.47 -6.76 4.97
C TRP A 42 -4.30 -5.70 5.67
N ILE A 43 -5.16 -5.00 4.92
CA ILE A 43 -6.02 -3.95 5.43
C ILE A 43 -7.41 -4.04 4.79
N SER A 44 -8.42 -3.47 5.45
CA SER A 44 -9.75 -3.35 4.87
C SER A 44 -9.83 -2.20 3.85
N VAL A 45 -10.91 -2.17 3.07
CA VAL A 45 -11.19 -1.04 2.17
C VAL A 45 -11.43 0.27 2.94
N ALA A 46 -11.94 0.20 4.17
CA ALA A 46 -12.12 1.36 5.03
C ALA A 46 -10.75 1.92 5.46
N ASP A 47 -9.85 1.05 5.94
CA ASP A 47 -8.49 1.43 6.33
C ASP A 47 -7.73 2.03 5.13
N PHE A 48 -7.89 1.44 3.94
CA PHE A 48 -7.29 1.96 2.72
C PHE A 48 -7.77 3.38 2.41
N THR A 49 -9.07 3.64 2.56
CA THR A 49 -9.66 4.97 2.34
C THR A 49 -9.09 6.00 3.33
N ASP A 50 -8.96 5.62 4.60
CA ASP A 50 -8.39 6.48 5.64
C ASP A 50 -6.91 6.76 5.37
N ILE A 51 -6.14 5.73 4.98
CA ILE A 51 -4.72 5.87 4.60
C ILE A 51 -4.58 6.82 3.40
N VAL A 52 -5.45 6.72 2.39
CA VAL A 52 -5.44 7.64 1.25
C VAL A 52 -5.72 9.08 1.69
N ALA A 53 -6.71 9.29 2.57
CA ALA A 53 -7.03 10.61 3.10
C ALA A 53 -5.85 11.21 3.90
N ILE A 54 -5.19 10.40 4.74
CA ILE A 54 -3.99 10.82 5.48
C ILE A 54 -2.82 11.10 4.52
N SER A 55 -2.63 10.26 3.52
CA SER A 55 -1.55 10.40 2.52
C SER A 55 -1.69 11.68 1.69
N GLN A 56 -2.91 12.19 1.52
CA GLN A 56 -3.22 13.44 0.81
C GLN A 56 -2.97 14.69 1.64
N THR A 57 -3.11 14.59 2.97
CA THR A 57 -2.91 15.73 3.88
C THR A 57 -1.45 15.86 4.32
N THR A 58 -0.65 14.81 4.12
CA THR A 58 0.78 14.78 4.44
C THR A 58 1.63 15.22 3.24
N PRO A 59 2.73 15.96 3.45
CA PRO A 59 3.66 16.29 2.36
C PRO A 59 4.25 15.04 1.72
N GLY A 60 4.49 15.10 0.41
CA GLY A 60 5.15 14.03 -0.35
C GLY A 60 4.21 13.32 -1.34
N PRO A 61 4.72 12.31 -2.08
CA PRO A 61 3.90 11.62 -3.06
C PRO A 61 3.01 10.58 -2.36
N ILE A 62 1.71 10.65 -2.66
CA ILE A 62 0.65 9.82 -2.05
C ILE A 62 1.00 8.32 -1.99
N ALA A 63 1.60 7.76 -3.04
CA ALA A 63 1.96 6.35 -3.10
C ALA A 63 3.02 5.95 -2.06
N PHE A 64 3.98 6.83 -1.75
CA PHE A 64 5.01 6.57 -0.74
C PHE A 64 4.46 6.69 0.67
N ASN A 65 3.61 7.70 0.90
CA ASN A 65 2.94 7.87 2.19
C ASN A 65 2.02 6.67 2.46
N SER A 66 1.21 6.27 1.47
CA SER A 66 0.35 5.08 1.59
C SER A 66 1.16 3.80 1.84
N ALA A 67 2.27 3.59 1.12
CA ALA A 67 3.14 2.42 1.33
C ALA A 67 3.68 2.33 2.76
N THR A 68 4.02 3.47 3.36
CA THR A 68 4.52 3.54 4.73
C THR A 68 3.45 3.09 5.74
N TYR A 69 2.24 3.63 5.64
CA TYR A 69 1.14 3.28 6.53
C TYR A 69 0.69 1.82 6.33
N ILE A 70 0.61 1.36 5.08
CA ILE A 70 0.24 -0.04 4.77
C ILE A 70 1.27 -1.00 5.36
N GLY A 71 2.57 -0.72 5.19
CA GLY A 71 3.64 -1.54 5.75
C GLY A 71 3.60 -1.58 7.28
N TYR A 72 3.23 -0.46 7.93
CA TYR A 72 2.99 -0.42 9.36
C TYR A 72 1.79 -1.31 9.75
N SER A 73 0.61 -1.12 9.15
CA SER A 73 -0.58 -1.93 9.45
C SER A 73 -0.35 -3.43 9.21
N ALA A 74 0.25 -3.81 8.08
CA ALA A 74 0.48 -5.20 7.70
C ALA A 74 1.43 -5.99 8.64
N VAL A 75 2.22 -5.29 9.46
CA VAL A 75 3.18 -5.88 10.41
C VAL A 75 2.66 -5.84 11.84
N THR A 76 1.77 -4.87 12.16
CA THR A 76 1.34 -4.60 13.54
C THR A 76 -0.01 -5.23 13.88
N ASP A 77 -0.84 -5.53 12.88
CA ASP A 77 -2.10 -6.29 12.99
C ASP A 77 -1.89 -7.79 12.72
#